data_AF-A0A9P6ISQ0-F1
#
_entry.id   AF-A0A9P6ISQ0-F1
#
_cell.length_a   1.000
_cell.length_b   1.000
_cell.length_c   1.000
_cell.angle_alpha   90.00
_cell.angle_beta   90.00
_cell.angle_gamma   90.00
#
_symmetry.space_group_name_H-M   'P 1'
#
loop_
_entity.id
_entity.type
_entity.pdbx_description
1 polymer ?
#
loop_
_entity_poly.entity_id
_entity_poly.type
_entity_poly.pdbx_seq_one_letter_code
_entity_poly.pdbx_strand_id
1 'polypeptide(L)'
;KLIGIEGEENTTQETRFANYLRQLFPADVKTMTVAARALGKLAQQGGTFTTEFVEFELKRAIEWLTGDRQEARRHASVLVIAELARHADVIVYPHVTSILEHIWVAFKDPNQNIRGAAADALSAVLVIVDDRESPKKAGWYSRIYEEAQRGLRIASTESIHGSLLIYRELLLHAGMFMNELYMLTCETVFQYKDHRDGLVRRAVISLIPDLAAYKSIVFASTYLDRSMLHILSQLRKDKERSLMKEKDRSNAFFAIGKVALVAGANMGEYLDDILICIKDGLKSKRFVRQNTHIANLLRLSQLLRFWKWTNDSITCDVH
;
A
#
# COMPACT_ATOMS: atom_id res chain seq x y z
N LYS A 1 0.10 -34.07 -11.03
CA LYS A 1 1.55 -34.12 -10.69
C LYS A 1 1.86 -32.89 -9.85
N LEU A 2 2.38 -33.10 -8.64
CA LEU A 2 2.80 -32.04 -7.73
C LEU A 2 4.05 -31.35 -8.29
N ILE A 3 4.11 -30.04 -8.13
CA ILE A 3 5.27 -29.23 -8.47
C ILE A 3 6.31 -29.42 -7.34
N GLY A 4 7.56 -29.77 -7.67
CA GLY A 4 8.65 -29.91 -6.68
C GLY A 4 9.46 -31.22 -6.70
N ILE A 5 9.42 -32.03 -7.76
CA ILE A 5 10.32 -33.19 -7.92
C ILE A 5 11.35 -32.85 -8.99
N GLU A 6 12.63 -32.68 -8.61
CA GLU A 6 13.72 -32.32 -9.54
C GLU A 6 13.82 -33.33 -10.71
N GLY A 7 13.57 -32.84 -11.92
CA GLY A 7 13.70 -33.55 -13.18
C GLY A 7 13.58 -32.56 -14.35
N GLU A 8 14.20 -32.86 -15.49
CA GLU A 8 14.21 -31.99 -16.69
C GLU A 8 12.80 -31.64 -17.22
N GLU A 9 11.79 -32.46 -16.90
CA GLU A 9 10.38 -32.16 -17.18
C GLU A 9 9.89 -30.89 -16.46
N ASN A 10 10.49 -30.50 -15.32
CA ASN A 10 10.05 -29.31 -14.57
C ASN A 10 10.50 -28.02 -15.23
N THR A 11 11.74 -27.92 -15.73
CA THR A 11 12.25 -26.68 -16.34
C THR A 11 11.44 -26.26 -17.58
N THR A 12 11.04 -27.24 -18.40
CA THR A 12 10.17 -26.96 -19.56
C THR A 12 8.75 -26.57 -19.15
N GLN A 13 8.23 -27.09 -18.03
CA GLN A 13 6.94 -26.67 -17.48
C GLN A 13 7.00 -25.28 -16.85
N GLU A 14 8.04 -24.99 -16.06
CA GLU A 14 8.32 -23.67 -15.47
C GLU A 14 8.40 -22.59 -16.55
N THR A 15 9.10 -22.88 -17.65
CA THR A 15 9.19 -21.96 -18.80
C THR A 15 7.81 -21.71 -19.43
N ARG A 16 6.97 -22.74 -19.58
CA ARG A 16 5.60 -22.57 -20.10
C ARG A 16 4.74 -21.73 -19.15
N PHE A 17 4.80 -22.00 -17.85
CA PHE A 17 4.06 -21.22 -16.85
C PHE A 17 4.52 -19.76 -16.84
N ALA A 18 5.82 -19.50 -16.88
CA ALA A 18 6.36 -18.15 -17.03
C ALA A 18 5.80 -17.46 -18.28
N ASN A 19 5.79 -18.14 -19.43
CA ASN A 19 5.24 -17.58 -20.67
C ASN A 19 3.73 -17.29 -20.60
N TYR A 20 2.93 -18.15 -19.96
CA TYR A 20 1.51 -17.87 -19.74
C TYR A 20 1.30 -16.67 -18.82
N LEU A 21 2.07 -16.58 -17.73
CA LEU A 21 1.99 -15.45 -16.81
C LEU A 21 2.41 -14.15 -17.48
N ARG A 22 3.43 -14.17 -18.35
CA ARG A 22 3.87 -12.98 -19.11
C ARG A 22 2.78 -12.40 -20.00
N GLN A 23 1.90 -13.24 -20.55
CA GLN A 23 0.77 -12.80 -21.39
C GLN A 23 -0.31 -12.07 -20.60
N LEU A 24 -0.31 -12.20 -19.27
CA LEU A 24 -1.23 -11.49 -18.38
C LEU A 24 -0.76 -10.07 -18.05
N PHE A 25 0.33 -9.59 -18.66
CA PHE A 25 0.84 -8.23 -18.50
C PHE A 25 1.03 -7.55 -19.86
N PRO A 26 0.52 -6.31 -20.06
CA PRO A 26 -0.37 -5.56 -19.17
C PRO A 26 -1.83 -6.04 -19.22
N ALA A 27 -2.52 -6.05 -18.07
CA ALA A 27 -3.95 -6.36 -17.95
C ALA A 27 -4.63 -5.44 -16.91
N ASP A 28 -5.83 -5.77 -16.44
CA ASP A 28 -6.44 -5.07 -15.31
C ASP A 28 -5.71 -5.38 -13.99
N VAL A 29 -5.84 -4.47 -13.02
CA VAL A 29 -5.08 -4.53 -11.76
C VAL A 29 -5.29 -5.84 -11.00
N LYS A 30 -6.51 -6.42 -11.00
CA LYS A 30 -6.78 -7.64 -10.25
C LYS A 30 -6.08 -8.83 -10.88
N THR A 31 -6.17 -8.94 -12.21
CA THR A 31 -5.48 -9.98 -12.97
C THR A 31 -3.97 -9.88 -12.81
N MET A 32 -3.40 -8.68 -12.95
CA MET A 32 -1.96 -8.45 -12.77
C MET A 32 -1.49 -8.77 -11.35
N THR A 33 -2.30 -8.47 -10.32
CA THR A 33 -1.95 -8.79 -8.92
C THR A 33 -1.85 -10.29 -8.69
N VAL A 34 -2.79 -11.07 -9.23
CA VAL A 34 -2.77 -12.54 -9.10
C VAL A 34 -1.62 -13.12 -9.92
N ALA A 35 -1.40 -12.62 -11.14
CA ALA A 35 -0.30 -13.04 -11.99
C ALA A 35 1.07 -12.76 -11.37
N ALA A 36 1.26 -11.58 -10.76
CA ALA A 36 2.54 -11.22 -10.11
C ALA A 36 2.83 -12.12 -8.92
N ARG A 37 1.82 -12.44 -8.10
CA ARG A 37 1.96 -13.40 -7.00
C ARG A 37 2.32 -14.81 -7.49
N ALA A 38 1.74 -15.23 -8.61
CA ALA A 38 2.08 -16.51 -9.22
C ALA A 38 3.54 -16.51 -9.75
N LEU A 39 4.00 -15.40 -10.35
CA LEU A 39 5.40 -15.24 -10.75
C LEU A 39 6.34 -15.30 -9.54
N GLY A 40 6.02 -14.65 -8.43
CA GLY A 40 6.79 -14.73 -7.18
C GLY A 40 6.90 -16.16 -6.66
N LYS A 41 5.79 -16.91 -6.62
CA LYS A 41 5.81 -18.32 -6.23
C LYS A 41 6.63 -19.20 -7.17
N LEU A 42 6.62 -18.92 -8.47
CA LEU A 42 7.47 -19.60 -9.43
C LEU A 42 8.95 -19.31 -9.18
N ALA A 43 9.28 -18.05 -8.82
CA ALA A 43 10.64 -17.64 -8.47
C ALA A 43 11.16 -18.28 -7.17
N GLN A 44 10.28 -18.75 -6.28
CA GLN A 44 10.68 -19.37 -5.02
C GLN A 44 11.21 -20.81 -5.18
N GLN A 45 10.91 -21.48 -6.30
CA GLN A 45 11.16 -22.92 -6.44
C GLN A 45 12.64 -23.30 -6.57
N GLY A 46 13.50 -22.32 -6.87
CA GLY A 46 14.94 -22.54 -7.03
C GLY A 46 15.28 -23.38 -8.27
N GLY A 47 16.58 -23.58 -8.49
CA GLY A 47 17.10 -24.32 -9.66
C GLY A 47 17.77 -23.41 -10.69
N THR A 48 18.28 -24.02 -11.76
CA THR A 48 19.08 -23.32 -12.79
C THR A 48 18.26 -22.30 -13.58
N PHE A 49 16.96 -22.55 -13.79
CA PHE A 49 16.05 -21.66 -14.50
C PHE A 49 15.73 -20.38 -13.72
N THR A 50 15.66 -20.46 -12.39
CA THR A 50 15.14 -19.39 -11.54
C THR A 50 15.95 -18.11 -11.65
N THR A 51 17.28 -18.20 -11.68
CA THR A 51 18.16 -17.02 -11.78
C THR A 51 17.90 -16.25 -13.07
N GLU A 52 17.97 -16.92 -14.22
CA GLU A 52 17.72 -16.28 -15.52
C GLU A 52 16.30 -15.71 -15.62
N PHE A 53 15.31 -16.46 -15.11
CA PHE A 53 13.92 -16.02 -15.06
C PHE A 53 13.74 -14.75 -14.23
N VAL A 54 14.26 -14.70 -13.00
CA VAL A 54 14.12 -13.56 -12.10
C VAL A 54 14.85 -12.34 -12.66
N GLU A 55 16.07 -12.51 -13.17
CA GLU A 55 16.85 -11.43 -13.78
C GLU A 55 16.15 -10.84 -15.00
N PHE A 56 15.60 -11.70 -15.88
CA PHE A 56 14.83 -11.26 -17.04
C PHE A 56 13.59 -10.47 -16.63
N GLU A 57 12.79 -10.99 -15.68
CA GLU A 57 11.56 -10.33 -15.23
C GLU A 57 11.84 -9.01 -14.54
N LEU A 58 12.90 -8.95 -13.72
CA LEU A 58 13.31 -7.73 -13.04
C LEU A 58 13.77 -6.66 -14.03
N LYS A 59 14.61 -7.04 -15.00
CA LYS A 59 15.06 -6.12 -16.06
C LYS A 59 13.88 -5.58 -16.86
N ARG A 60 12.97 -6.45 -17.28
CA ARG A 60 11.74 -6.08 -18.01
C ARG A 60 10.87 -5.12 -17.20
N ALA A 61 10.69 -5.38 -15.90
CA ALA A 61 9.91 -4.53 -15.02
C ALA A 61 10.53 -3.12 -14.89
N ILE A 62 11.86 -3.03 -14.75
CA ILE A 62 12.60 -1.76 -14.70
C ILE A 62 12.48 -0.98 -16.01
N GLU A 63 12.62 -1.64 -17.16
CA GLU A 63 12.44 -1.02 -18.49
C GLU A 63 11.01 -0.48 -18.68
N TRP A 64 10.00 -1.18 -18.18
CA TRP A 64 8.60 -0.72 -18.21
C TRP A 64 8.32 0.44 -17.25
N LEU A 65 9.09 0.60 -16.16
CA LEU A 65 8.96 1.74 -15.26
C LEU A 65 9.52 3.03 -15.87
N THR A 66 10.63 2.92 -16.60
CA THR A 66 11.35 4.06 -17.19
C THR A 66 10.89 4.41 -18.58
N GLY A 67 10.34 3.42 -19.30
CA GLY A 67 9.90 3.53 -20.67
C GLY A 67 8.49 4.10 -20.84
N ASP A 68 7.72 3.45 -21.71
CA ASP A 68 6.49 3.97 -22.31
C ASP A 68 5.40 4.41 -21.29
N ARG A 69 4.58 5.39 -21.68
CA ARG A 69 3.57 6.07 -20.84
C ARG A 69 2.38 5.19 -20.40
N GLN A 70 2.42 3.88 -20.62
CA GLN A 70 1.32 2.98 -20.29
C GLN A 70 1.21 2.73 -18.79
N GLU A 71 0.09 3.19 -18.21
CA GLU A 71 -0.23 3.03 -16.79
C GLU A 71 -0.21 1.57 -16.33
N ALA A 72 -0.81 0.67 -17.12
CA ALA A 72 -0.89 -0.75 -16.78
C ALA A 72 0.49 -1.41 -16.70
N ARG A 73 1.46 -0.98 -17.54
CA ARG A 73 2.85 -1.47 -17.47
C ARG A 73 3.55 -0.99 -16.22
N ARG A 74 3.42 0.30 -15.87
CA ARG A 74 4.02 0.83 -14.62
C ARG A 74 3.45 0.13 -13.37
N HIS A 75 2.15 -0.16 -13.37
CA HIS A 75 1.52 -0.92 -12.28
C HIS A 75 2.03 -2.37 -12.25
N ALA A 76 2.07 -3.06 -13.40
CA ALA A 76 2.62 -4.41 -13.49
C ALA A 76 4.05 -4.46 -12.95
N SER A 77 4.90 -3.50 -13.32
CA SER A 77 6.29 -3.47 -12.90
C SER A 77 6.47 -3.41 -11.39
N VAL A 78 5.76 -2.51 -10.70
CA VAL A 78 5.88 -2.42 -9.23
C VAL A 78 5.34 -3.68 -8.54
N LEU A 79 4.28 -4.30 -9.06
CA LEU A 79 3.78 -5.57 -8.55
C LEU A 79 4.80 -6.71 -8.73
N VAL A 80 5.40 -6.83 -9.92
CA VAL A 80 6.42 -7.85 -10.20
C VAL A 80 7.65 -7.63 -9.34
N ILE A 81 8.17 -6.42 -9.23
CA ILE A 81 9.33 -6.11 -8.37
C ILE A 81 9.03 -6.50 -6.91
N ALA A 82 7.84 -6.16 -6.39
CA ALA A 82 7.45 -6.51 -5.03
C ALA A 82 7.43 -8.03 -4.80
N GLU A 83 6.83 -8.79 -5.71
CA GLU A 83 6.68 -10.25 -5.56
C GLU A 83 8.02 -10.97 -5.76
N LEU A 84 8.86 -10.53 -6.71
CA LEU A 84 10.21 -11.08 -6.88
C LEU A 84 11.08 -10.78 -5.65
N ALA A 85 11.03 -9.56 -5.11
CA ALA A 85 11.78 -9.20 -3.91
C ALA A 85 11.38 -10.06 -2.69
N ARG A 86 10.10 -10.40 -2.54
CA ARG A 86 9.62 -11.24 -1.42
C ARG A 86 10.01 -12.71 -1.53
N HIS A 87 10.13 -13.24 -2.75
CA HIS A 87 10.23 -14.68 -2.99
C HIS A 87 11.60 -15.13 -3.53
N ALA A 88 12.42 -14.22 -4.04
CA ALA A 88 13.73 -14.49 -4.62
C ALA A 88 14.78 -13.44 -4.16
N ASP A 89 14.80 -13.15 -2.86
CA ASP A 89 15.61 -12.10 -2.24
C ASP A 89 17.11 -12.21 -2.52
N VAL A 90 17.67 -13.42 -2.52
CA VAL A 90 19.09 -13.69 -2.83
C VAL A 90 19.45 -13.24 -4.26
N ILE A 91 18.56 -13.52 -5.22
CA ILE A 91 18.77 -13.19 -6.64
C ILE A 91 18.50 -11.70 -6.88
N VAL A 92 17.55 -11.10 -6.17
CA VAL A 92 17.19 -9.68 -6.31
C VAL A 92 18.21 -8.75 -5.64
N TYR A 93 18.88 -9.17 -4.57
CA TYR A 93 19.78 -8.31 -3.79
C TYR A 93 20.88 -7.59 -4.62
N PRO A 94 21.59 -8.26 -5.55
CA PRO A 94 22.56 -7.59 -6.44
C PRO A 94 21.96 -6.44 -7.26
N HIS A 95 20.65 -6.45 -7.51
CA HIS A 95 19.94 -5.47 -8.33
C HIS A 95 19.30 -4.33 -7.52
N VAL A 96 19.41 -4.32 -6.18
CA VAL A 96 18.83 -3.29 -5.31
C VAL A 96 19.19 -1.87 -5.78
N THR A 97 20.45 -1.61 -6.10
CA THR A 97 20.87 -0.30 -6.62
C THR A 97 20.11 0.10 -7.88
N SER A 98 19.93 -0.83 -8.81
CA SER A 98 19.20 -0.57 -10.07
C SER A 98 17.72 -0.33 -9.81
N ILE A 99 17.10 -1.06 -8.88
CA ILE A 99 15.71 -0.81 -8.48
C ILE A 99 15.58 0.60 -7.88
N LEU A 100 16.48 0.96 -6.97
CA LEU A 100 16.53 2.28 -6.32
C LEU A 100 16.97 3.41 -7.27
N GLU A 101 17.32 3.12 -8.52
CA GLU A 101 17.53 4.16 -9.55
C GLU A 101 16.24 4.53 -10.26
N HIS A 102 15.29 3.60 -10.35
CA HIS A 102 14.16 3.71 -11.28
C HIS A 102 12.78 3.74 -10.60
N ILE A 103 12.65 3.19 -9.39
CA ILE A 103 11.35 3.07 -8.69
C ILE A 103 10.68 4.43 -8.40
N TRP A 104 11.45 5.52 -8.33
CA TRP A 104 10.94 6.86 -8.00
C TRP A 104 9.92 7.41 -8.98
N VAL A 105 9.92 6.94 -10.23
CA VAL A 105 8.91 7.30 -11.24
C VAL A 105 7.52 6.88 -10.77
N ALA A 106 7.40 5.69 -10.16
CA ALA A 106 6.12 5.17 -9.67
C ALA A 106 5.59 5.94 -8.45
N PHE A 107 6.48 6.45 -7.59
CA PHE A 107 6.09 7.30 -6.44
C PHE A 107 5.53 8.67 -6.87
N LYS A 108 5.81 9.11 -8.09
CA LYS A 108 5.31 10.37 -8.67
C LYS A 108 4.15 10.15 -9.64
N ASP A 109 3.64 8.92 -9.75
CA ASP A 109 2.58 8.57 -10.69
C ASP A 109 1.25 9.25 -10.33
N PRO A 110 0.48 9.76 -11.32
CA PRO A 110 -0.83 10.34 -11.07
C PRO A 110 -1.80 9.36 -10.39
N ASN A 111 -1.73 8.06 -10.71
CA ASN A 111 -2.56 7.05 -10.10
C ASN A 111 -2.07 6.72 -8.67
N GLN A 112 -2.91 6.99 -7.68
CA GLN A 112 -2.65 6.66 -6.27
C GLN A 112 -2.36 5.16 -6.06
N ASN A 113 -2.99 4.26 -6.81
CA ASN A 113 -2.81 2.82 -6.64
C ASN A 113 -1.38 2.39 -7.03
N ILE A 114 -0.81 2.99 -8.09
CA ILE A 114 0.58 2.74 -8.47
C ILE A 114 1.53 3.24 -7.38
N ARG A 115 1.27 4.43 -6.83
CA ARG A 115 2.05 4.96 -5.69
C ARG A 115 2.02 4.04 -4.47
N GLY A 116 0.85 3.47 -4.16
CA GLY A 116 0.71 2.47 -3.08
C GLY A 116 1.48 1.18 -3.36
N ALA A 117 1.34 0.62 -4.57
CA ALA A 117 2.07 -0.58 -4.96
C ALA A 117 3.60 -0.35 -5.05
N ALA A 118 4.04 0.87 -5.37
CA ALA A 118 5.46 1.26 -5.29
C ALA A 118 5.98 1.25 -3.85
N ALA A 119 5.16 1.66 -2.88
CA ALA A 119 5.50 1.55 -1.45
C ALA A 119 5.61 0.08 -1.03
N ASP A 120 4.68 -0.78 -1.45
CA ASP A 120 4.76 -2.23 -1.19
C ASP A 120 6.00 -2.89 -1.81
N ALA A 121 6.45 -2.41 -2.98
CA ALA A 121 7.68 -2.84 -3.63
C ALA A 121 8.93 -2.35 -2.89
N LEU A 122 8.95 -1.07 -2.48
CA LEU A 122 10.04 -0.51 -1.69
C LEU A 122 10.15 -1.21 -0.33
N SER A 123 9.03 -1.50 0.33
CA SER A 123 8.97 -2.29 1.57
C SER A 123 9.66 -3.63 1.39
N ALA A 124 9.28 -4.40 0.36
CA ALA A 124 9.90 -5.69 0.07
C ALA A 124 11.42 -5.57 -0.17
N VAL A 125 11.86 -4.56 -0.92
CA VAL A 125 13.28 -4.29 -1.16
C VAL A 125 14.01 -3.89 0.12
N LEU A 126 13.39 -3.08 0.99
CA LEU A 126 14.00 -2.66 2.24
C LEU A 126 14.13 -3.81 3.25
N VAL A 127 13.24 -4.79 3.24
CA VAL A 127 13.40 -6.03 4.03
C VAL A 127 14.66 -6.78 3.59
N ILE A 128 14.89 -6.95 2.28
CA ILE A 128 16.12 -7.59 1.75
C ILE A 128 17.37 -6.85 2.22
N VAL A 129 17.32 -5.52 2.19
CA VAL A 129 18.43 -4.63 2.61
C VAL A 129 18.64 -4.70 4.12
N ASP A 130 17.57 -4.80 4.90
CA ASP A 130 17.69 -4.84 6.35
C ASP A 130 18.32 -6.15 6.83
N ASP A 131 17.93 -7.27 6.23
CA ASP A 131 18.43 -8.62 6.55
C ASP A 131 19.91 -8.84 6.22
N ARG A 132 20.56 -7.91 5.49
CA ARG A 132 21.93 -8.06 5.00
C ARG A 132 22.84 -6.97 5.52
N GLU A 133 23.96 -7.37 6.11
CA GLU A 133 25.02 -6.42 6.46
C GLU A 133 25.78 -6.03 5.18
N SER A 134 25.88 -4.73 4.92
CA SER A 134 26.47 -4.22 3.69
C SER A 134 26.99 -2.81 3.86
N PRO A 135 28.20 -2.50 3.38
CA PRO A 135 28.72 -1.13 3.42
C PRO A 135 27.88 -0.16 2.57
N LYS A 136 27.06 -0.67 1.63
CA LYS A 136 26.16 0.14 0.80
C LYS A 136 24.84 0.50 1.49
N LYS A 137 24.49 -0.20 2.59
CA LYS A 137 23.20 -0.07 3.30
C LYS A 137 22.93 1.38 3.72
N ALA A 138 23.90 2.02 4.35
CA ALA A 138 23.81 3.43 4.73
C ALA A 138 23.57 4.36 3.53
N GLY A 139 24.30 4.14 2.43
CA GLY A 139 24.14 4.92 1.21
C GLY A 139 22.76 4.75 0.55
N TRP A 140 22.22 3.54 0.57
CA TRP A 140 20.86 3.28 0.08
C TRP A 140 19.82 4.00 0.94
N TYR A 141 19.87 3.89 2.26
CA TYR A 141 18.92 4.60 3.13
C TYR A 141 18.99 6.12 2.97
N SER A 142 20.19 6.69 2.94
CA SER A 142 20.39 8.13 2.69
C SER A 142 19.76 8.55 1.36
N ARG A 143 19.99 7.79 0.28
CA ARG A 143 19.40 8.07 -1.02
C ARG A 143 17.87 8.04 -0.98
N ILE A 144 17.28 7.04 -0.32
CA ILE A 144 15.81 6.92 -0.20
C ILE A 144 15.24 8.12 0.56
N TYR A 145 15.90 8.54 1.65
CA TYR A 145 15.51 9.70 2.43
C TYR A 145 15.61 11.01 1.62
N GLU A 146 16.69 11.20 0.88
CA GLU A 146 16.89 12.36 0.00
C GLU A 146 15.85 12.43 -1.14
N GLU A 147 15.45 11.29 -1.71
CA GLU A 147 14.38 11.22 -2.71
C GLU A 147 13.04 11.65 -2.13
N ALA A 148 12.71 11.20 -0.91
CA ALA A 148 11.52 11.65 -0.20
C ALA A 148 11.55 13.18 0.03
N GLN A 149 12.67 13.72 0.50
CA GLN A 149 12.84 15.16 0.68
C GLN A 149 12.72 15.93 -0.65
N ARG A 150 13.29 15.40 -1.73
CA ARG A 150 13.18 16.00 -3.07
C ARG A 150 11.74 15.99 -3.55
N GLY A 151 11.01 14.90 -3.34
CA GLY A 151 9.60 14.79 -3.71
C GLY A 151 8.71 15.79 -2.96
N LEU A 152 8.98 16.05 -1.67
CA LEU A 152 8.27 17.09 -0.92
C LEU A 152 8.47 18.50 -1.49
N ARG A 153 9.67 18.81 -1.99
CA ARG A 153 10.01 20.13 -2.57
C ARG A 153 9.29 20.44 -3.89
N ILE A 154 8.86 19.43 -4.64
CA ILE A 154 8.11 19.61 -5.90
C ILE A 154 6.71 20.22 -5.65
N ALA A 155 6.16 20.06 -4.44
CA ALA A 155 4.89 20.63 -4.00
C ALA A 155 3.63 20.23 -4.81
N SER A 156 3.68 19.14 -5.59
CA SER A 156 2.48 18.51 -6.17
C SER A 156 1.85 17.51 -5.20
N THR A 157 0.53 17.33 -5.26
CA THR A 157 -0.18 16.33 -4.43
C THR A 157 0.40 14.93 -4.62
N GLU A 158 0.72 14.57 -5.87
CA GLU A 158 1.24 13.27 -6.25
C GLU A 158 2.58 13.00 -5.56
N SER A 159 3.49 13.95 -5.71
CA SER A 159 4.86 13.89 -5.20
C SER A 159 4.90 13.97 -3.68
N ILE A 160 4.07 14.82 -3.05
CA ILE A 160 3.97 14.89 -1.59
C ILE A 160 3.48 13.55 -1.03
N HIS A 161 2.37 13.02 -1.55
CA HIS A 161 1.85 11.75 -1.07
C HIS A 161 2.82 10.59 -1.31
N GLY A 162 3.48 10.53 -2.47
CA GLY A 162 4.53 9.53 -2.73
C GLY A 162 5.68 9.63 -1.72
N SER A 163 6.12 10.85 -1.40
CA SER A 163 7.19 11.08 -0.41
C SER A 163 6.77 10.65 1.00
N LEU A 164 5.53 10.92 1.40
CA LEU A 164 4.99 10.46 2.69
C LEU A 164 4.96 8.94 2.80
N LEU A 165 4.68 8.23 1.69
CA LEU A 165 4.79 6.77 1.65
C LEU A 165 6.25 6.32 1.78
N ILE A 166 7.22 7.00 1.16
CA ILE A 166 8.64 6.66 1.33
C ILE A 166 9.08 6.81 2.79
N TYR A 167 8.70 7.91 3.46
CA TYR A 167 8.98 8.07 4.90
C TYR A 167 8.40 6.94 5.73
N ARG A 168 7.18 6.49 5.40
CA ARG A 168 6.56 5.34 6.05
C ARG A 168 7.43 4.10 5.94
N GLU A 169 7.86 3.76 4.72
CA GLU A 169 8.66 2.54 4.50
C GLU A 169 10.04 2.63 5.18
N LEU A 170 10.65 3.82 5.23
CA LEU A 170 11.88 4.03 6.02
C LEU A 170 11.66 3.82 7.52
N LEU A 171 10.57 4.32 8.09
CA LEU A 171 10.25 4.12 9.51
C LEU A 171 10.03 2.64 9.85
N LEU A 172 9.44 1.88 8.92
CA LEU A 172 9.14 0.46 9.14
C LEU A 172 10.37 -0.45 8.98
N HIS A 173 11.30 -0.11 8.09
CA HIS A 173 12.33 -1.05 7.65
C HIS A 173 13.78 -0.55 7.76
N ALA A 174 14.03 0.74 7.99
CA ALA A 174 15.40 1.26 8.06
C ALA A 174 16.03 1.19 9.46
N GLY A 175 15.32 0.61 10.44
CA GLY A 175 15.85 0.35 11.78
C GLY A 175 16.49 1.58 12.42
N MET A 176 17.74 1.45 12.87
CA MET A 176 18.48 2.52 13.56
C MET A 176 18.77 3.76 12.70
N PHE A 177 18.75 3.65 11.37
CA PHE A 177 19.00 4.80 10.49
C PHE A 177 18.02 5.96 10.77
N MET A 178 16.75 5.64 11.05
CA MET A 178 15.73 6.64 11.33
C MET A 178 15.81 7.21 12.75
N ASN A 179 16.72 6.75 13.61
CA ASN A 179 16.73 7.11 15.03
C ASN A 179 17.04 8.59 15.22
N GLU A 180 18.10 9.07 14.57
CA GLU A 180 18.55 10.47 14.63
C GLU A 180 17.63 11.39 13.82
N LEU A 181 17.05 10.87 12.75
CA LEU A 181 16.15 11.61 11.85
C LEU A 181 14.70 11.64 12.34
N TYR A 182 14.38 10.94 13.42
CA TYR A 182 13.00 10.73 13.87
C TYR A 182 12.24 12.04 14.14
N MET A 183 12.81 12.94 14.95
CA MET A 183 12.16 14.20 15.32
C MET A 183 11.94 15.08 14.08
N LEU A 184 12.94 15.16 13.21
CA LEU A 184 12.85 15.91 11.96
C LEU A 184 11.79 15.33 11.04
N THR A 185 11.70 14.00 10.97
CA THR A 185 10.68 13.29 10.18
C THR A 185 9.29 13.57 10.74
N CYS A 186 9.10 13.54 12.07
CA CYS A 186 7.84 13.91 12.69
C CYS A 186 7.42 15.33 12.32
N GLU A 187 8.29 16.33 12.49
CA GLU A 187 7.97 17.72 12.13
C GLU A 187 7.64 17.87 10.65
N THR A 188 8.42 17.22 9.79
CA THR A 188 8.19 17.21 8.34
C THR A 188 6.80 16.64 8.01
N VAL A 189 6.41 15.52 8.62
CA VAL A 189 5.08 14.92 8.41
C VAL A 189 3.96 15.82 8.94
N PHE A 190 4.12 16.40 10.14
CA PHE A 190 3.11 17.28 10.73
C PHE A 190 2.94 18.59 9.97
N GLN A 191 3.94 19.06 9.22
CA GLN A 191 3.81 20.22 8.34
C GLN A 191 2.70 20.05 7.30
N TYR A 192 2.41 18.81 6.87
CA TYR A 192 1.40 18.52 5.85
C TYR A 192 0.03 18.12 6.43
N LYS A 193 -0.14 18.13 7.76
CA LYS A 193 -1.38 17.66 8.41
C LYS A 193 -2.63 18.44 7.97
N ASP A 194 -2.50 19.74 7.74
CA ASP A 194 -3.58 20.64 7.33
C ASP A 194 -3.52 21.00 5.83
N HIS A 195 -2.85 20.16 5.02
CA HIS A 195 -2.74 20.38 3.57
C HIS A 195 -4.11 20.46 2.89
N ARG A 196 -4.24 21.28 1.84
CA ARG A 196 -5.52 21.49 1.12
C ARG A 196 -6.11 20.20 0.54
N ASP A 197 -5.26 19.30 0.09
CA ASP A 197 -5.65 18.03 -0.52
C ASP A 197 -5.93 16.95 0.53
N GLY A 198 -7.14 16.36 0.49
CA GLY A 198 -7.55 15.31 1.42
C GLY A 198 -6.74 14.02 1.31
N LEU A 199 -6.13 13.74 0.15
CA LEU A 199 -5.23 12.60 -0.01
C LEU A 199 -3.97 12.74 0.85
N VAL A 200 -3.37 13.93 0.87
CA VAL A 200 -2.20 14.22 1.70
C VAL A 200 -2.55 14.16 3.18
N ARG A 201 -3.67 14.77 3.59
CA ARG A 201 -4.15 14.69 4.99
C ARG A 201 -4.36 13.26 5.45
N ARG A 202 -4.95 12.41 4.60
CA ARG A 202 -5.10 10.97 4.89
C ARG A 202 -3.77 10.26 5.05
N ALA A 203 -2.80 10.56 4.19
CA ALA A 203 -1.46 9.96 4.27
C ALA A 203 -0.77 10.31 5.60
N VAL A 204 -0.89 11.56 6.06
CA VAL A 204 -0.41 11.99 7.37
C VAL A 204 -1.12 11.21 8.48
N ILE A 205 -2.45 11.11 8.46
CA ILE A 205 -3.22 10.34 9.46
C ILE A 205 -2.80 8.86 9.49
N SER A 206 -2.56 8.25 8.33
CA SER A 206 -2.10 6.84 8.28
C SER A 206 -0.66 6.65 8.75
N LEU A 207 0.17 7.70 8.71
CA LEU A 207 1.59 7.66 9.10
C LEU A 207 1.80 7.90 10.61
N ILE A 208 0.88 8.62 11.27
CA ILE A 208 0.92 8.90 12.71
C ILE A 208 1.11 7.62 13.55
N PRO A 209 0.37 6.51 13.33
CA PRO A 209 0.59 5.29 14.08
C PRO A 209 1.96 4.66 13.89
N ASP A 210 2.53 4.76 12.69
CA ASP A 210 3.85 4.21 12.39
C ASP A 210 4.95 5.07 13.08
N LEU A 211 4.76 6.41 13.14
CA LEU A 211 5.60 7.30 13.96
C LEU A 211 5.52 6.96 15.45
N ALA A 212 4.32 6.66 15.95
CA ALA A 212 4.11 6.27 17.33
C ALA A 212 4.82 4.95 17.64
N ALA A 213 4.65 3.94 16.77
CA ALA A 213 5.24 2.62 16.95
C ALA A 213 6.78 2.65 16.93
N TYR A 214 7.39 3.51 16.11
CA TYR A 214 8.85 3.57 15.96
C TYR A 214 9.57 4.05 17.24
N LYS A 215 9.07 5.10 17.91
CA LYS A 215 9.62 5.61 19.18
C LYS A 215 8.50 6.00 20.15
N SER A 216 7.86 4.98 20.73
CA SER A 216 6.66 5.13 21.58
C SER A 216 6.80 6.13 22.73
N ILE A 217 7.92 6.11 23.46
CA ILE A 217 8.16 6.97 24.62
C ILE A 217 8.23 8.45 24.19
N VAL A 218 9.06 8.76 23.19
CA VAL A 218 9.24 10.12 22.67
C VAL A 218 7.96 10.62 22.01
N PHE A 219 7.27 9.74 21.29
CA PHE A 219 5.98 10.07 20.69
C PHE A 219 4.94 10.43 21.76
N ALA A 220 4.82 9.60 22.80
CA ALA A 220 3.86 9.78 23.88
C ALA A 220 4.07 11.10 24.64
N SER A 221 5.33 11.50 24.86
CA SER A 221 5.64 12.75 25.58
C SER A 221 5.51 14.00 24.71
N THR A 222 5.77 13.91 23.41
CA THR A 222 6.01 15.11 22.58
C THR A 222 4.98 15.30 21.46
N TYR A 223 4.47 14.20 20.89
CA TYR A 223 3.66 14.22 19.67
C TYR A 223 2.24 13.71 19.86
N LEU A 224 1.95 12.99 20.94
CA LEU A 224 0.65 12.37 21.17
C LEU A 224 -0.49 13.38 21.17
N ASP A 225 -0.34 14.47 21.92
CA ASP A 225 -1.38 15.51 22.02
C ASP A 225 -1.66 16.17 20.67
N ARG A 226 -0.61 16.62 19.99
CA ARG A 226 -0.70 17.19 18.64
C ARG A 226 -1.37 16.23 17.65
N SER A 227 -1.09 14.93 17.77
CA SER A 227 -1.64 13.87 16.92
C SER A 227 -3.12 13.64 17.19
N MET A 228 -3.48 13.45 18.46
CA MET A 228 -4.85 13.14 18.88
C MET A 228 -5.78 14.32 18.62
N LEU A 229 -5.37 15.53 18.98
CA LEU A 229 -6.12 16.75 18.67
C LEU A 229 -6.33 16.91 17.16
N HIS A 230 -5.31 16.62 16.35
CA HIS A 230 -5.46 16.67 14.90
C HIS A 230 -6.46 15.64 14.39
N ILE A 231 -6.33 14.35 14.75
CA ILE A 231 -7.22 13.29 14.25
C ILE A 231 -8.67 13.53 14.71
N LEU A 232 -8.87 13.89 15.98
CA LEU A 232 -10.19 14.20 16.54
C LEU A 232 -10.80 15.44 15.88
N SER A 233 -10.01 16.49 15.63
CA SER A 233 -10.45 17.68 14.88
C SER A 233 -10.90 17.30 13.47
N GLN A 234 -10.18 16.42 12.77
CA GLN A 234 -10.56 15.99 11.42
C GLN A 234 -11.89 15.21 11.44
N LEU A 235 -12.10 14.35 12.44
CA LEU A 235 -13.38 13.64 12.65
C LEU A 235 -14.55 14.60 12.93
N ARG A 236 -14.31 15.72 13.63
CA ARG A 236 -15.35 16.73 13.96
C ARG A 236 -15.66 17.68 12.79
N LYS A 237 -14.64 18.31 12.19
CA LYS A 237 -14.80 19.32 11.12
C LYS A 237 -15.51 18.78 9.87
N ASP A 238 -15.35 17.50 9.58
CA ASP A 238 -15.91 16.91 8.35
C ASP A 238 -17.32 16.35 8.54
N LYS A 239 -17.80 16.24 9.80
CA LYS A 239 -19.22 16.01 10.13
C LYS A 239 -20.07 17.22 9.74
N GLU A 240 -19.59 18.42 10.02
CA GLU A 240 -20.27 19.69 9.70
C GLU A 240 -20.33 19.95 8.19
N ARG A 241 -19.33 19.46 7.44
CA ARG A 241 -19.24 19.68 5.99
C ARG A 241 -19.91 18.60 5.13
N SER A 242 -20.48 17.52 5.70
CA SER A 242 -21.12 16.40 4.96
C SER A 242 -20.27 15.74 3.85
N LEU A 243 -18.96 16.01 3.78
CA LEU A 243 -18.10 15.65 2.64
C LEU A 243 -17.09 14.54 2.94
N MET A 244 -17.08 14.00 4.16
CA MET A 244 -16.17 12.90 4.49
C MET A 244 -16.56 11.64 3.71
N LYS A 245 -15.67 11.17 2.83
CA LYS A 245 -15.80 9.82 2.25
C LYS A 245 -15.67 8.82 3.40
N GLU A 246 -16.52 7.80 3.45
CA GLU A 246 -16.52 6.78 4.53
C GLU A 246 -15.13 6.20 4.79
N LYS A 247 -14.31 6.08 3.74
CA LYS A 247 -12.90 5.66 3.79
C LYS A 247 -12.05 6.53 4.72
N ASP A 248 -12.23 7.84 4.70
CA ASP A 248 -11.41 8.80 5.46
C ASP A 248 -11.73 8.66 6.96
N ARG A 249 -13.02 8.47 7.27
CA ARG A 249 -13.50 8.23 8.64
C ARG A 249 -12.93 6.94 9.20
N SER A 250 -13.03 5.87 8.42
CA SER A 250 -12.48 4.56 8.80
C SER A 250 -10.97 4.65 9.02
N ASN A 251 -10.24 5.39 8.17
CA ASN A 251 -8.80 5.60 8.33
C ASN A 251 -8.45 6.33 9.63
N ALA A 252 -9.19 7.39 9.99
CA ALA A 252 -8.97 8.13 11.23
C ALA A 252 -9.23 7.28 12.48
N PHE A 253 -10.32 6.51 12.52
CA PHE A 253 -10.58 5.60 13.65
C PHE A 253 -9.54 4.47 13.73
N PHE A 254 -9.08 3.96 12.59
CA PHE A 254 -8.01 2.98 12.56
C PHE A 254 -6.69 3.54 13.11
N ALA A 255 -6.36 4.79 12.76
CA ALA A 255 -5.20 5.48 13.31
C ALA A 255 -5.31 5.67 14.83
N ILE A 256 -6.46 6.12 15.34
CA ILE A 256 -6.71 6.23 16.80
C ILE A 256 -6.49 4.87 17.47
N GLY A 257 -7.05 3.80 16.92
CA GLY A 257 -6.92 2.46 17.48
C GLY A 257 -5.47 2.01 17.57
N LYS A 258 -4.68 2.21 16.50
CA LYS A 258 -3.25 1.85 16.52
C LYS A 258 -2.42 2.72 17.45
N VAL A 259 -2.66 4.03 17.49
CA VAL A 259 -1.98 4.92 18.44
C VAL A 259 -2.30 4.50 19.87
N ALA A 260 -3.55 4.09 20.14
CA ALA A 260 -3.95 3.65 21.46
C ALA A 260 -3.21 2.40 21.94
N LEU A 261 -2.93 1.45 21.04
CA LEU A 261 -2.12 0.27 21.35
C LEU A 261 -0.69 0.63 21.77
N VAL A 262 -0.14 1.73 21.26
CA VAL A 262 1.24 2.15 21.52
C VAL A 262 1.32 3.09 22.73
N ALA A 263 0.41 4.05 22.84
CA ALA A 263 0.43 5.07 23.89
C ALA A 263 -0.14 4.57 25.23
N GLY A 264 -0.92 3.49 25.23
CA GLY A 264 -1.40 2.84 26.45
C GLY A 264 -2.13 3.81 27.39
N ALA A 265 -1.64 3.93 28.63
CA ALA A 265 -2.25 4.77 29.66
C ALA A 265 -2.31 6.26 29.29
N ASN A 266 -1.37 6.75 28.46
CA ASN A 266 -1.32 8.15 28.03
C ASN A 266 -2.53 8.53 27.14
N MET A 267 -3.32 7.57 26.68
CA MET A 267 -4.56 7.83 25.95
C MET A 267 -5.73 8.27 26.82
N GLY A 268 -5.63 8.13 28.14
CA GLY A 268 -6.74 8.37 29.06
C GLY A 268 -7.40 9.74 28.89
N GLU A 269 -6.59 10.77 28.64
CA GLU A 269 -7.05 12.15 28.47
C GLU A 269 -7.96 12.36 27.25
N TYR A 270 -7.86 11.49 26.24
CA TYR A 270 -8.64 11.59 24.99
C TYR A 270 -9.85 10.66 24.95
N LEU A 271 -10.04 9.81 25.96
CA LEU A 271 -11.02 8.73 25.93
C LEU A 271 -12.45 9.25 25.75
N ASP A 272 -12.84 10.28 26.50
CA ASP A 272 -14.18 10.87 26.41
C ASP A 272 -14.45 11.45 25.02
N ASP A 273 -13.48 12.17 24.46
CA ASP A 273 -13.56 12.74 23.12
C ASP A 273 -13.68 11.66 22.03
N ILE A 274 -12.92 10.56 22.16
CA ILE A 274 -13.00 9.42 21.26
C ILE A 274 -14.39 8.77 21.35
N LEU A 275 -14.90 8.55 22.57
CA LEU A 275 -16.23 7.95 22.80
C LEU A 275 -17.35 8.81 22.21
N ILE A 276 -17.25 10.14 22.32
CA ILE A 276 -18.18 11.07 21.67
C ILE A 276 -18.15 10.86 20.15
N CYS A 277 -16.95 10.84 19.54
CA CYS A 277 -16.79 10.62 18.11
C CYS A 277 -17.36 9.26 17.65
N ILE A 278 -17.16 8.18 18.42
CA ILE A 278 -17.72 6.86 18.13
C ILE A 278 -19.25 6.87 18.21
N LYS A 279 -19.81 7.42 19.30
CA LYS A 279 -21.26 7.53 19.50
C LYS A 279 -21.92 8.29 18.34
N ASP A 280 -21.30 9.36 17.90
CA ASP A 280 -21.76 10.15 16.75
C ASP A 280 -21.66 9.38 15.42
N GLY A 281 -20.54 8.67 15.20
CA GLY A 281 -20.36 7.81 14.03
C GLY A 281 -21.42 6.72 13.92
N LEU A 282 -21.84 6.13 15.05
CA LEU A 282 -22.88 5.12 15.12
C LEU A 282 -24.29 5.69 14.90
N LYS A 283 -24.59 6.87 15.47
CA LYS A 283 -25.87 7.56 15.25
C LYS A 283 -26.10 7.88 13.77
N SER A 284 -25.05 8.34 13.07
CA SER A 284 -25.10 8.63 11.64
C SER A 284 -25.44 7.40 10.78
N LYS A 285 -25.01 6.19 11.18
CA LYS A 285 -25.34 4.93 10.46
C LYS A 285 -26.83 4.52 10.58
N ARG A 286 -27.56 4.98 11.59
CA ARG A 286 -28.97 4.63 11.79
C ARG A 286 -29.90 5.23 10.72
N PHE A 287 -29.53 6.38 10.14
CA PHE A 287 -30.27 7.02 9.05
C PHE A 287 -30.04 6.35 7.69
N VAL A 288 -28.84 5.85 7.42
CA VAL A 288 -28.53 5.16 6.14
C VAL A 288 -29.28 3.83 6.03
N ARG A 289 -29.52 3.12 7.13
CA ARG A 289 -30.30 1.87 7.16
C ARG A 289 -31.80 2.06 6.93
N GLN A 290 -32.38 3.19 7.33
CA GLN A 290 -33.82 3.45 7.08
C GLN A 290 -34.10 3.81 5.61
N ASN A 291 -33.21 4.56 4.95
CA ASN A 291 -33.35 4.84 3.50
C ASN A 291 -33.00 3.64 2.62
N THR A 292 -32.13 2.74 3.07
CA THR A 292 -31.86 1.49 2.32
C THR A 292 -32.96 0.46 2.47
N HIS A 293 -33.81 0.47 3.51
CA HIS A 293 -34.91 -0.49 3.59
C HIS A 293 -35.96 -0.29 2.49
N ILE A 294 -36.27 0.95 2.12
CA ILE A 294 -37.21 1.26 1.03
C ILE A 294 -36.56 1.00 -0.35
N ALA A 295 -35.29 1.36 -0.52
CA ALA A 295 -34.55 1.10 -1.75
C ALA A 295 -34.24 -0.40 -1.98
N ASN A 296 -34.02 -1.17 -0.92
CA ASN A 296 -33.80 -2.61 -0.98
C ASN A 296 -35.10 -3.38 -1.23
N LEU A 297 -36.25 -2.89 -0.77
CA LEU A 297 -37.55 -3.48 -1.15
C LEU A 297 -37.85 -3.31 -2.64
N LEU A 298 -37.54 -2.14 -3.22
CA LEU A 298 -37.66 -1.92 -4.66
C LEU A 298 -36.64 -2.76 -5.46
N ARG A 299 -35.39 -2.86 -5.01
CA ARG A 299 -34.36 -3.70 -5.66
C ARG A 299 -34.61 -5.20 -5.52
N LEU A 300 -35.16 -5.68 -4.40
CA LEU A 300 -35.56 -7.08 -4.25
C LEU A 300 -36.73 -7.41 -5.18
N SER A 301 -37.67 -6.47 -5.39
CA SER A 301 -38.74 -6.68 -6.38
C SER A 301 -38.22 -6.75 -7.83
N GLN A 302 -37.15 -6.02 -8.16
CA GLN A 302 -36.50 -6.07 -9.47
C GLN A 302 -35.62 -7.31 -9.63
N LEU A 303 -34.90 -7.73 -8.59
CA LEU A 303 -34.09 -8.95 -8.58
C LEU A 303 -34.94 -10.23 -8.60
N LEU A 304 -36.10 -10.24 -7.94
CA LEU A 304 -37.08 -11.34 -8.05
C LEU A 304 -37.69 -11.44 -9.45
N ARG A 305 -37.93 -10.31 -10.13
CA ARG A 305 -38.35 -10.32 -11.54
C ARG A 305 -37.23 -10.80 -12.48
N PHE A 306 -35.99 -10.40 -12.22
CA PHE A 306 -34.83 -10.85 -13.00
C PHE A 306 -34.55 -12.34 -12.80
N TRP A 307 -34.62 -12.83 -11.57
CA TRP A 307 -34.46 -14.25 -11.27
C TRP A 307 -35.56 -15.13 -11.90
N LYS A 308 -36.82 -14.64 -11.88
CA LYS A 308 -37.93 -15.33 -12.56
C LYS A 308 -37.75 -15.36 -14.08
N TRP A 309 -37.27 -14.28 -14.70
CA TRP A 309 -36.95 -14.26 -16.13
C TRP A 309 -35.81 -15.21 -16.50
N THR A 310 -34.75 -15.29 -15.69
CA THR A 310 -33.64 -16.22 -15.95
C THR A 310 -34.03 -17.69 -15.78
N ASN A 311 -34.95 -18.01 -14.85
CA ASN A 311 -35.37 -19.40 -14.64
C ASN A 311 -36.37 -19.88 -15.70
N ASP A 312 -37.27 -19.00 -16.16
CA ASP A 312 -38.23 -19.33 -17.23
C ASP A 312 -37.54 -19.47 -18.61
N SER A 313 -36.32 -18.94 -18.77
CA SER A 313 -35.51 -19.05 -19.99
C SER A 313 -34.61 -20.30 -20.03
N ILE A 314 -34.49 -21.05 -18.93
CA ILE A 314 -33.63 -22.25 -18.82
C ILE A 314 -34.45 -23.56 -18.92
N THR A 315 -35.78 -23.47 -18.89
CA THR A 315 -36.67 -24.65 -19.00
C THR A 315 -37.24 -24.90 -20.40
N CYS A 316 -36.77 -24.21 -21.44
CA CYS A 316 -37.26 -24.42 -22.82
C CYS A 316 -36.33 -25.23 -23.74
N ASP A 317 -35.16 -25.68 -23.26
CA ASP A 317 -34.22 -26.50 -24.06
C ASP A 317 -33.98 -27.90 -23.43
N VAL A 318 -35.05 -28.57 -23.02
CA VAL A 318 -35.07 -30.04 -22.88
C VAL A 318 -36.44 -30.56 -23.31
N HIS A 319 -36.66 -30.64 -24.62
CA HIS A 319 -37.44 -31.69 -25.29
C HIS A 319 -37.09 -31.71 -26.77
#